data_AF-T1CKQ6-F1
#
_entry.id   AF-T1CKQ6-F1
#
_cell.length_a   1.000
_cell.length_b   1.000
_cell.length_c   1.000
_cell.angle_alpha   90.00
_cell.angle_beta   90.00
_cell.angle_gamma   90.00
#
_symmetry.space_group_name_H-M   'P 1'
#
loop_
_entity.id
_entity.type
_entity.pdbx_description
1 polymer ?
#
loop_
_entity_poly.entity_id
_entity_poly.type
_entity_poly.pdbx_seq_one_letter_code
_entity_poly.pdbx_strand_id
1 'polypeptide(L)'
;MEEAIEWANRLGERVARELGVPVYLYGHAARRPERSDLARVREGQFEGLRESIGQDPSRAPDYGEPRLHPTAGAVAIGARPLLIAYNAYLTTDDVSVAKRIAHAVRARDGGLAEVKALGFEIRERRRAQVSMNLTDYRRTPIHRALEAVRREAGRYGVGIEESEIVGVVPYDALLDAAEYYLQLNRFDRGAILERKVATVDSTRPGHESVADFTARLAARAPTPGGGSAAAIAGAIGTALGEMVFAYTHPVGAAPADWT
;
A
#
# COMPACT_ATOMS: atom_id res chain seq x y z
N MET A 1 0.26 -10.23 3.48
CA MET A 1 -0.07 -10.47 2.05
C MET A 1 -1.26 -11.40 1.94
N GLU A 2 -1.25 -12.55 2.60
CA GLU A 2 -2.38 -13.49 2.65
C GLU A 2 -3.72 -12.82 2.94
N GLU A 3 -3.79 -12.00 3.99
CA GLU A 3 -5.00 -11.25 4.34
C GLU A 3 -5.48 -10.33 3.19
N ALA A 4 -4.55 -9.65 2.49
CA ALA A 4 -4.90 -8.80 1.35
C ALA A 4 -5.44 -9.61 0.16
N ILE A 5 -4.94 -10.85 -0.04
CA ILE A 5 -5.46 -11.77 -1.06
C ILE A 5 -6.89 -12.22 -0.69
N GLU A 6 -7.13 -12.53 0.58
CA GLU A 6 -8.47 -12.88 1.07
C GLU A 6 -9.44 -11.71 0.83
N TRP A 7 -9.06 -10.50 1.21
CA TRP A 7 -9.88 -9.30 0.97
C TRP A 7 -10.11 -9.01 -0.51
N ALA A 8 -9.10 -9.20 -1.37
CA ALA A 8 -9.27 -9.05 -2.81
C ALA A 8 -10.31 -10.03 -3.37
N ASN A 9 -10.31 -11.28 -2.89
CA ASN A 9 -11.30 -12.28 -3.29
C ASN A 9 -12.70 -11.92 -2.80
N ARG A 10 -12.85 -11.60 -1.50
CA ARG A 10 -14.14 -11.23 -0.90
C ARG A 10 -14.73 -9.99 -1.56
N LEU A 11 -13.90 -8.98 -1.85
CA LEU A 11 -14.33 -7.79 -2.56
C LEU A 11 -14.74 -8.12 -3.99
N GLY A 12 -13.95 -8.93 -4.71
CA GLY A 12 -14.26 -9.33 -6.08
C GLY A 12 -15.59 -10.07 -6.21
N GLU A 13 -15.86 -11.02 -5.31
CA GLU A 13 -17.13 -11.73 -5.27
C GLU A 13 -18.31 -10.78 -5.01
N ARG A 14 -18.18 -9.89 -4.03
CA ARG A 14 -19.23 -8.92 -3.69
C ARG A 14 -19.50 -7.94 -4.82
N VAL A 15 -18.47 -7.42 -5.48
CA VAL A 15 -18.63 -6.50 -6.63
C VAL A 15 -19.36 -7.20 -7.77
N ALA A 16 -19.01 -8.44 -8.09
CA ALA A 16 -19.72 -9.19 -9.11
C ALA A 16 -21.18 -9.47 -8.74
N ARG A 17 -21.44 -9.91 -7.50
CA ARG A 17 -22.78 -10.29 -7.04
C ARG A 17 -23.71 -9.11 -6.80
N GLU A 18 -23.22 -8.06 -6.16
CA GLU A 18 -24.03 -6.92 -5.72
C GLU A 18 -24.16 -5.86 -6.82
N LEU A 19 -23.17 -5.72 -7.71
CA LEU A 19 -23.14 -4.67 -8.75
C LEU A 19 -23.23 -5.22 -10.18
N GLY A 20 -23.13 -6.54 -10.40
CA GLY A 20 -23.16 -7.14 -11.73
C GLY A 20 -21.94 -6.76 -12.60
N VAL A 21 -20.85 -6.29 -11.99
CA VAL A 21 -19.63 -5.88 -12.71
C VAL A 21 -18.67 -7.07 -12.83
N PRO A 22 -18.20 -7.44 -14.03
CA PRO A 22 -17.22 -8.51 -14.18
C PRO A 22 -15.88 -8.14 -13.53
N VAL A 23 -15.34 -9.06 -12.74
CA VAL A 23 -14.11 -8.85 -11.95
C VAL A 23 -12.98 -9.74 -12.45
N TYR A 24 -11.81 -9.13 -12.64
CA TYR A 24 -10.56 -9.81 -12.94
C TYR A 24 -9.62 -9.71 -11.76
N LEU A 25 -9.17 -10.84 -11.23
CA LEU A 25 -8.18 -10.86 -10.17
C LEU A 25 -6.77 -10.74 -10.74
N TYR A 26 -5.94 -9.89 -10.12
CA TYR A 26 -4.57 -9.67 -10.56
C TYR A 26 -3.56 -9.66 -9.39
N GLY A 27 -2.27 -9.61 -9.73
CA GLY A 27 -1.19 -9.61 -8.74
C GLY A 27 -1.11 -10.94 -7.99
N HIS A 28 -0.94 -10.89 -6.67
CA HIS A 28 -0.91 -12.08 -5.81
C HIS A 28 -2.28 -12.74 -5.65
N ALA A 29 -3.37 -12.04 -6.03
CA ALA A 29 -4.71 -12.62 -6.03
C ALA A 29 -5.08 -13.27 -7.38
N ALA A 30 -4.21 -13.18 -8.39
CA ALA A 30 -4.48 -13.74 -9.71
C ALA A 30 -4.67 -15.26 -9.63
N ARG A 31 -5.77 -15.76 -10.20
CA ARG A 31 -6.02 -17.22 -10.32
C ARG A 31 -5.28 -17.86 -11.48
N ARG A 32 -4.90 -17.04 -12.47
CA ARG A 32 -4.15 -17.45 -13.66
C ARG A 32 -2.79 -16.75 -13.66
N PRO A 33 -1.68 -17.47 -13.89
CA PRO A 33 -0.34 -16.88 -13.91
C PRO A 33 -0.22 -15.65 -14.82
N GLU A 34 -0.85 -15.68 -15.99
CA GLU A 34 -0.82 -14.58 -16.97
C GLU A 34 -1.45 -13.27 -16.45
N ARG A 35 -2.36 -13.36 -15.46
CA ARG A 35 -3.05 -12.22 -14.85
C ARG A 35 -2.30 -11.61 -13.68
N SER A 36 -1.14 -12.13 -13.31
CA SER A 36 -0.28 -11.53 -12.29
C SER A 36 0.09 -10.07 -12.64
N ASP A 37 0.32 -9.76 -13.92
CA ASP A 37 0.54 -8.39 -14.39
C ASP A 37 -0.77 -7.69 -14.80
N LEU A 38 -1.09 -6.59 -14.11
CA LEU A 38 -2.21 -5.72 -14.46
C LEU A 38 -2.17 -5.21 -15.91
N ALA A 39 -0.98 -5.01 -16.48
CA ALA A 39 -0.85 -4.57 -17.87
C ALA A 39 -1.39 -5.62 -18.85
N ARG A 40 -1.25 -6.91 -18.53
CA ARG A 40 -1.83 -8.02 -19.30
C ARG A 40 -3.35 -8.08 -19.14
N VAL A 41 -3.84 -7.90 -17.92
CA VAL A 41 -5.28 -7.83 -17.66
C VAL A 41 -5.94 -6.68 -18.43
N ARG A 42 -5.25 -5.54 -18.57
CA ARG A 42 -5.74 -4.33 -19.26
C ARG A 42 -5.38 -4.28 -20.75
N GLU A 43 -4.82 -5.35 -21.31
CA GLU A 43 -4.44 -5.40 -22.72
C GLU A 43 -5.68 -5.25 -23.62
N GLY A 44 -5.59 -4.35 -24.60
CA GLY A 44 -6.73 -3.95 -25.44
C GLY A 44 -7.70 -2.95 -24.80
N GLN A 45 -7.44 -2.50 -23.57
CA GLN A 45 -8.26 -1.52 -22.83
C GLN A 45 -9.76 -1.91 -22.82
N PHE A 46 -10.66 -0.94 -22.97
CA PHE A 46 -12.11 -1.18 -22.93
C PHE A 46 -12.59 -1.82 -24.25
N GLU A 47 -12.14 -1.30 -25.38
CA GLU A 47 -12.57 -1.67 -26.71
C GLU A 47 -12.22 -3.12 -27.02
N GLY A 48 -10.98 -3.53 -26.77
CA GLY A 48 -10.53 -4.90 -26.99
C GLY A 48 -11.14 -5.88 -25.98
N LEU A 49 -11.47 -5.44 -24.76
CA LEU A 49 -12.20 -6.29 -23.82
C LEU A 49 -13.65 -6.50 -24.29
N ARG A 50 -14.32 -5.46 -24.79
CA ARG A 50 -15.68 -5.54 -25.32
C ARG A 50 -15.83 -6.55 -26.45
N GLU A 51 -14.83 -6.65 -27.31
CA GLU A 51 -14.83 -7.58 -28.44
C GLU A 51 -14.54 -9.02 -27.99
N SER A 52 -13.64 -9.21 -27.03
CA SER A 52 -13.18 -10.54 -26.63
C SER A 52 -13.98 -11.19 -25.50
N ILE A 53 -14.62 -10.40 -24.63
CA ILE A 53 -15.35 -10.93 -23.48
C ILE A 53 -16.56 -11.76 -23.93
N GLY A 54 -16.69 -12.97 -23.38
CA GLY A 54 -17.75 -13.93 -23.76
C GLY A 54 -17.50 -14.67 -25.08
N GLN A 55 -16.53 -14.24 -25.89
CA GLN A 55 -16.10 -14.94 -27.12
C GLN A 55 -14.85 -15.78 -26.87
N ASP A 56 -13.88 -15.23 -26.14
CA ASP A 56 -12.64 -15.90 -25.79
C ASP A 56 -12.67 -16.38 -24.32
N PRO A 57 -12.66 -17.70 -24.06
CA PRO A 57 -12.60 -18.26 -22.70
C PRO A 57 -11.36 -17.81 -21.90
N SER A 58 -10.26 -17.45 -22.57
CA SER A 58 -9.06 -16.92 -21.93
C SER A 58 -9.32 -15.55 -21.26
N ARG A 59 -10.30 -14.81 -21.79
CA ARG A 59 -10.72 -13.48 -21.35
C ARG A 59 -11.93 -13.51 -20.41
N ALA A 60 -12.39 -14.68 -19.95
CA ALA A 60 -13.48 -14.77 -18.98
C ALA A 60 -13.10 -14.17 -17.61
N PRO A 61 -13.97 -13.39 -16.95
CA PRO A 61 -13.69 -12.84 -15.63
C PRO A 61 -13.55 -13.93 -14.56
N ASP A 62 -12.89 -13.60 -13.45
CA ASP A 62 -12.75 -14.49 -12.30
C ASP A 62 -14.04 -14.55 -11.46
N TYR A 63 -14.82 -13.46 -11.46
CA TYR A 63 -16.18 -13.39 -10.90
C TYR A 63 -17.11 -12.58 -11.81
N GLY A 64 -18.39 -12.96 -11.82
CA GLY A 64 -19.43 -12.31 -12.61
C GLY A 64 -19.61 -12.90 -14.00
N GLU A 65 -20.60 -12.41 -14.73
CA GLU A 65 -20.88 -12.87 -16.09
C GLU A 65 -19.79 -12.39 -17.07
N PRO A 66 -19.48 -13.16 -18.14
CA PRO A 66 -18.55 -12.73 -19.18
C PRO A 66 -19.19 -11.70 -20.12
N ARG A 67 -19.68 -10.60 -19.56
CA ARG A 67 -20.30 -9.47 -20.24
C ARG A 67 -19.92 -8.17 -19.54
N LEU A 68 -19.59 -7.14 -20.30
CA LEU A 68 -19.31 -5.83 -19.72
C LEU A 68 -20.54 -5.23 -19.06
N HIS A 69 -20.34 -4.59 -17.92
CA HIS A 69 -21.36 -3.76 -17.32
C HIS A 69 -21.60 -2.52 -18.21
N PRO A 70 -22.86 -2.16 -18.53
CA PRO A 70 -23.17 -1.11 -19.50
C PRO A 70 -22.51 0.25 -19.23
N THR A 71 -22.37 0.62 -17.95
CA THR A 71 -21.81 1.91 -17.53
C THR A 71 -20.45 1.81 -16.86
N ALA A 72 -20.10 0.64 -16.32
CA ALA A 72 -18.91 0.47 -15.48
C ALA A 72 -17.80 -0.35 -16.18
N GLY A 73 -18.13 -1.02 -17.28
CA GLY A 73 -17.20 -1.89 -17.99
C GLY A 73 -16.84 -3.12 -17.15
N ALA A 74 -15.57 -3.20 -16.74
CA ALA A 74 -15.01 -4.28 -15.94
C ALA A 74 -14.03 -3.72 -14.92
N VAL A 75 -13.79 -4.45 -13.84
CA VAL A 75 -12.87 -4.04 -12.78
C VAL A 75 -11.77 -5.07 -12.58
N ALA A 76 -10.55 -4.59 -12.32
CA ALA A 76 -9.45 -5.42 -11.86
C ALA A 76 -9.23 -5.20 -10.35
N ILE A 77 -9.26 -6.27 -9.57
CA ILE A 77 -9.06 -6.25 -8.11
C ILE A 77 -7.87 -7.15 -7.80
N GLY A 78 -6.99 -6.75 -6.88
CA GLY A 78 -5.80 -7.54 -6.63
C GLY A 78 -5.06 -7.14 -5.36
N ALA A 79 -4.12 -8.00 -4.99
CA ALA A 79 -3.21 -7.81 -3.87
C ALA A 79 -1.78 -7.72 -4.38
N ARG A 80 -1.03 -6.72 -3.92
CA ARG A 80 0.36 -6.49 -4.32
C ARG A 80 1.14 -5.76 -3.23
N PRO A 81 2.48 -5.82 -3.25
CA PRO A 81 3.30 -4.95 -2.43
C PRO A 81 3.00 -3.47 -2.72
N LEU A 82 3.40 -2.59 -1.79
CA LEU A 82 3.28 -1.15 -1.99
C LEU A 82 4.11 -0.74 -3.20
N LEU A 83 3.45 -0.08 -4.14
CA LEU A 83 4.07 0.48 -5.33
C LEU A 83 4.43 1.94 -5.08
N ILE A 84 5.62 2.35 -5.51
CA ILE A 84 6.03 3.76 -5.52
C ILE A 84 6.06 4.24 -6.96
N ALA A 85 5.24 5.23 -7.27
CA ALA A 85 5.32 5.96 -8.53
C ALA A 85 6.34 7.09 -8.37
N TYR A 86 7.45 6.98 -9.09
CA TYR A 86 8.60 7.86 -8.95
C TYR A 86 9.11 8.28 -10.31
N ASN A 87 9.11 9.58 -10.56
CA ASN A 87 9.49 10.14 -11.84
C ASN A 87 10.82 10.89 -11.75
N ALA A 88 11.62 10.84 -12.81
CA ALA A 88 12.82 11.66 -12.97
C ALA A 88 12.67 12.55 -14.21
N TYR A 89 12.73 13.86 -14.01
CA TYR A 89 12.68 14.86 -15.07
C TYR A 89 14.09 15.09 -15.60
N LEU A 90 14.27 14.98 -16.90
CA LEU A 90 15.56 15.12 -17.55
C LEU A 90 15.80 16.57 -17.96
N THR A 91 17.07 16.98 -18.06
CA THR A 91 17.46 18.33 -18.52
C THR A 91 17.29 18.53 -20.05
N THR A 92 16.46 17.72 -20.70
CA THR A 92 16.19 17.75 -22.15
C THR A 92 14.70 17.57 -22.38
N ASP A 93 14.16 18.04 -23.49
CA ASP A 93 12.82 17.75 -24.01
C ASP A 93 12.80 16.57 -25.00
N ASP A 94 13.96 15.99 -25.32
CA ASP A 94 14.05 14.84 -26.23
C ASP A 94 13.49 13.57 -25.56
N VAL A 95 12.24 13.26 -25.90
CA VAL A 95 11.52 12.06 -25.46
C VAL A 95 12.21 10.78 -25.92
N SER A 96 12.97 10.80 -27.01
CA SER A 96 13.70 9.63 -27.50
C SER A 96 14.78 9.20 -26.50
N VAL A 97 15.44 10.17 -25.85
CA VAL A 97 16.40 9.92 -24.77
C VAL A 97 15.70 9.31 -23.56
N ALA A 98 14.57 9.88 -23.12
CA ALA A 98 13.79 9.34 -22.01
C ALA A 98 13.30 7.90 -22.27
N LYS A 99 12.87 7.60 -23.50
CA LYS A 99 12.45 6.24 -23.91
C LYS A 99 13.60 5.25 -23.86
N ARG A 100 14.80 5.64 -24.31
CA ARG A 100 16.02 4.81 -24.24
C ARG A 100 16.41 4.52 -22.80
N ILE A 101 16.41 5.55 -21.94
CA ILE A 101 16.70 5.38 -20.51
C ILE A 101 15.66 4.47 -19.85
N ALA A 102 14.37 4.69 -20.09
CA ALA A 102 13.30 3.85 -19.56
C ALA A 102 13.45 2.38 -19.97
N HIS A 103 13.86 2.11 -21.21
CA HIS A 103 14.16 0.75 -21.69
C HIS A 103 15.36 0.16 -20.95
N ALA A 104 16.42 0.92 -20.74
CA ALA A 104 17.61 0.43 -20.04
C ALA A 104 17.37 0.11 -18.56
N VAL A 105 16.47 0.84 -17.88
CA VAL A 105 16.26 0.67 -16.43
C VAL A 105 15.11 -0.27 -16.06
N ARG A 106 14.18 -0.59 -16.96
CA ARG A 106 13.01 -1.42 -16.62
C ARG A 106 13.29 -2.92 -16.66
N ALA A 107 12.69 -3.64 -15.72
CA ALA A 107 12.86 -5.07 -15.50
C ALA A 107 12.64 -5.92 -16.76
N ARG A 108 11.58 -5.62 -17.52
CA ARG A 108 11.17 -6.44 -18.67
C ARG A 108 12.20 -6.50 -19.79
N ASP A 109 13.13 -5.54 -19.85
CA ASP A 109 14.21 -5.50 -20.84
C ASP A 109 15.58 -5.84 -20.22
N GLY A 110 15.60 -6.46 -19.04
CA GLY A 110 16.85 -6.82 -18.34
C GLY A 110 17.45 -5.71 -17.48
N GLY A 111 16.70 -4.63 -17.23
CA GLY A 111 17.08 -3.56 -16.31
C GLY A 111 16.93 -3.96 -14.84
N LEU A 112 16.53 -3.00 -14.01
CA LEU A 112 16.36 -3.21 -12.57
C LEU A 112 15.15 -4.09 -12.28
N ALA A 113 15.32 -5.08 -11.40
CA ALA A 113 14.21 -5.93 -10.94
C ALA A 113 13.10 -5.08 -10.31
N GLU A 114 11.84 -5.47 -10.50
CA GLU A 114 10.68 -4.77 -9.91
C GLU A 114 10.55 -3.28 -10.31
N VAL A 115 11.15 -2.88 -11.43
CA VAL A 115 10.98 -1.53 -12.00
C VAL A 115 10.27 -1.62 -13.33
N LYS A 116 9.14 -0.93 -13.44
CA LYS A 116 8.50 -0.63 -14.72
C LYS A 116 8.80 0.83 -15.06
N ALA A 117 9.25 1.12 -16.28
CA ALA A 117 9.53 2.48 -16.69
C ALA A 117 9.06 2.80 -18.12
N LEU A 118 8.68 4.06 -18.32
CA LEU A 118 8.27 4.63 -19.60
C LEU A 118 8.87 6.04 -19.75
N GLY A 119 9.15 6.43 -21.00
CA GLY A 119 9.64 7.77 -21.34
C GLY A 119 8.51 8.63 -21.91
N PHE A 120 8.30 9.81 -21.34
CA PHE A 120 7.23 10.74 -21.70
C PHE A 120 7.75 12.15 -22.00
N GLU A 121 6.97 12.91 -22.74
CA GLU A 121 7.09 14.35 -22.88
C GLU A 121 6.15 15.04 -21.89
N ILE A 122 6.62 16.07 -21.20
CA ILE A 122 5.79 16.99 -20.42
C ILE A 122 5.79 18.33 -21.18
N ARG A 123 4.80 18.50 -22.06
CA ARG A 123 4.73 19.62 -23.01
C ARG A 123 4.71 20.97 -22.31
N GLU A 124 4.00 21.06 -21.19
CA GLU A 124 3.84 22.27 -20.40
C GLU A 124 5.16 22.75 -19.81
N ARG A 125 6.08 21.81 -19.54
CA ARG A 125 7.41 22.09 -18.97
C ARG A 125 8.52 22.11 -20.03
N ARG A 126 8.23 21.67 -21.27
CA ARG A 126 9.24 21.41 -22.31
C ARG A 126 10.39 20.57 -21.75
N ARG A 127 10.01 19.42 -21.18
CA ARG A 127 10.94 18.45 -20.58
C ARG A 127 10.50 17.04 -20.90
N ALA A 128 11.46 16.15 -21.05
CA ALA A 128 11.28 14.72 -21.11
C ALA A 128 11.42 14.14 -19.70
N GLN A 129 10.72 13.04 -19.45
CA GLN A 129 10.66 12.41 -18.14
C GLN A 129 10.78 10.89 -18.28
N VAL A 130 11.52 10.29 -17.35
CA VAL A 130 11.48 8.84 -17.11
C VAL A 130 10.50 8.60 -15.96
N SER A 131 9.30 8.15 -16.29
CA SER A 131 8.31 7.76 -15.30
C SER A 131 8.54 6.31 -14.89
N MET A 132 8.62 6.05 -13.59
CA MET A 132 8.89 4.73 -13.04
C MET A 132 7.86 4.31 -12.01
N ASN A 133 7.59 3.01 -12.00
CA ASN A 133 6.77 2.32 -11.03
C ASN A 133 7.64 1.24 -10.39
N LEU A 134 8.00 1.45 -9.13
CA LEU A 134 8.77 0.50 -8.32
C LEU A 134 7.75 -0.44 -7.67
N THR A 135 7.59 -1.65 -8.22
CA THR A 135 6.59 -2.63 -7.79
C THR A 135 6.93 -3.29 -6.46
N ASP A 136 8.21 -3.31 -6.09
CA ASP A 136 8.68 -3.61 -4.75
C ASP A 136 9.95 -2.81 -4.44
N TYR A 137 9.79 -1.71 -3.69
CA TYR A 137 10.89 -0.81 -3.35
C TYR A 137 11.96 -1.45 -2.45
N ARG A 138 11.64 -2.57 -1.78
CA ARG A 138 12.59 -3.29 -0.92
C ARG A 138 13.59 -4.09 -1.75
N ARG A 139 13.19 -4.48 -2.98
CA ARG A 139 14.08 -5.15 -3.94
C ARG A 139 14.89 -4.15 -4.75
N THR A 140 14.23 -3.09 -5.23
CA THR A 140 14.90 -1.96 -5.88
C THR A 140 14.47 -0.65 -5.22
N PRO A 141 15.29 -0.11 -4.30
CA PRO A 141 15.01 1.15 -3.62
C PRO A 141 15.02 2.37 -4.54
N ILE A 142 14.38 3.46 -4.09
CA ILE A 142 14.27 4.73 -4.82
C ILE A 142 15.65 5.23 -5.28
N HIS A 143 16.63 5.27 -4.37
CA HIS A 143 17.97 5.75 -4.68
C HIS A 143 18.67 4.90 -5.76
N ARG A 144 18.47 3.57 -5.77
CA ARG A 144 19.04 2.70 -6.81
C ARG A 144 18.41 2.95 -8.18
N ALA A 145 17.09 3.12 -8.22
CA ALA A 145 16.38 3.46 -9.45
C ALA A 145 16.84 4.83 -9.99
N LEU A 146 16.89 5.85 -9.13
CA LEU A 146 17.33 7.20 -9.51
C LEU A 146 18.78 7.22 -9.99
N GLU A 147 19.71 6.55 -9.30
CA GLU A 147 21.12 6.49 -9.71
C GLU A 147 21.31 5.72 -11.03
N ALA A 148 20.50 4.69 -11.30
CA ALA A 148 20.53 4.00 -12.58
C ALA A 148 20.07 4.93 -13.72
N VAL A 149 19.00 5.69 -13.52
CA VAL A 149 18.54 6.71 -14.47
C VAL A 149 19.63 7.77 -14.65
N ARG A 150 20.25 8.25 -13.57
CA ARG A 150 21.30 9.28 -13.61
C ARG A 150 22.50 8.80 -14.42
N ARG A 151 22.95 7.56 -14.20
CA ARG A 151 24.04 6.94 -14.96
C ARG A 151 23.71 6.79 -16.44
N GLU A 152 22.50 6.37 -16.76
CA GLU A 152 22.09 6.19 -18.16
C GLU A 152 21.91 7.53 -18.87
N ALA A 153 21.31 8.53 -18.21
CA ALA A 153 21.18 9.88 -18.74
C ALA A 153 22.54 10.51 -19.07
N GLY A 154 23.55 10.29 -18.22
CA GLY A 154 24.91 10.77 -18.45
C GLY A 154 25.54 10.28 -19.75
N ARG A 155 25.15 9.10 -20.27
CA ARG A 155 25.64 8.58 -21.57
C ARG A 155 25.15 9.40 -22.75
N TYR A 156 24.08 10.16 -22.57
CA TYR A 156 23.50 11.05 -23.58
C TYR A 156 23.86 12.52 -23.34
N GLY A 157 24.75 12.82 -22.38
CA GLY A 157 25.06 14.19 -21.98
C GLY A 157 23.89 14.92 -21.29
N VAL A 158 22.93 14.15 -20.75
CA VAL A 158 21.71 14.65 -20.11
C VAL A 158 21.77 14.39 -18.62
N GLY A 159 21.25 15.34 -17.82
CA GLY A 159 21.12 15.20 -16.38
C GLY A 159 19.69 14.90 -15.94
N ILE A 160 19.53 14.66 -14.65
CA ILE A 160 18.23 14.73 -13.97
C ILE A 160 18.14 16.12 -13.34
N GLU A 161 17.13 16.89 -13.73
CA GLU A 161 16.84 18.22 -13.18
C GLU A 161 16.18 18.10 -11.82
N GLU A 162 15.13 17.28 -11.74
CA GLU A 162 14.37 17.02 -10.51
C GLU A 162 13.73 15.63 -10.54
N SER A 163 13.19 15.21 -9.39
CA SER A 163 12.45 13.97 -9.25
C SER A 163 11.16 14.19 -8.46
N GLU A 164 10.14 13.38 -8.73
CA GLU A 164 8.82 13.52 -8.13
C GLU A 164 8.31 12.17 -7.64
N ILE A 165 7.69 12.18 -6.46
CA ILE A 165 6.84 11.09 -5.99
C ILE A 165 5.40 11.42 -6.36
N VAL A 166 4.74 10.53 -7.09
CA VAL A 166 3.32 10.70 -7.44
C VAL A 166 2.46 9.99 -6.40
N GLY A 167 1.69 10.77 -5.63
CA GLY A 167 0.81 10.26 -4.58
C GLY A 167 1.53 10.11 -3.24
N VAL A 168 1.49 8.92 -2.65
CA VAL A 168 2.06 8.63 -1.33
C VAL A 168 3.23 7.66 -1.43
N VAL A 169 4.11 7.71 -0.42
CA VAL A 169 5.32 6.88 -0.34
C VAL A 169 5.41 6.22 1.04
N PRO A 170 5.88 4.95 1.12
CA PRO A 170 6.21 4.34 2.39
C PRO A 170 7.35 5.10 3.07
N TYR A 171 7.19 5.37 4.36
CA TYR A 171 8.18 6.09 5.17
C TYR A 171 9.57 5.44 5.11
N ASP A 172 9.65 4.11 5.25
CA ASP A 172 10.91 3.37 5.20
C ASP A 172 11.65 3.53 3.84
N ALA A 173 10.93 3.74 2.73
CA ALA A 173 11.57 3.94 1.43
C ALA A 173 12.37 5.26 1.36
N LEU A 174 11.92 6.29 2.07
CA LEU A 174 12.65 7.56 2.21
C LEU A 174 13.86 7.39 3.12
N LEU A 175 13.73 6.64 4.21
CA LEU A 175 14.85 6.33 5.10
C LEU A 175 15.94 5.52 4.39
N ASP A 176 15.55 4.54 3.56
CA ASP A 176 16.50 3.76 2.75
C ASP A 176 17.34 4.68 1.83
N ALA A 177 16.72 5.70 1.24
CA ALA A 177 17.42 6.69 0.43
C ALA A 177 18.31 7.61 1.28
N ALA A 178 17.81 8.09 2.42
CA ALA A 178 18.58 8.94 3.32
C ALA A 178 19.83 8.21 3.85
N GLU A 179 19.70 6.96 4.29
CA GLU A 179 20.82 6.14 4.75
C GLU A 179 21.86 5.91 3.65
N TYR A 180 21.41 5.66 2.42
CA TYR A 180 22.30 5.48 1.28
C TYR A 180 23.16 6.72 0.99
N TYR A 181 22.56 7.91 0.97
CA TYR A 181 23.29 9.14 0.63
C TYR A 181 24.03 9.77 1.81
N LEU A 182 23.49 9.69 3.04
CA LEU A 182 24.11 10.31 4.21
C LEU A 182 25.23 9.46 4.80
N GLN A 183 25.22 8.14 4.56
CA GLN A 183 26.25 7.20 5.02
C GLN A 183 26.59 7.35 6.52
N LEU A 184 25.57 7.61 7.33
CA LEU A 184 25.72 7.83 8.76
C LEU A 184 26.26 6.56 9.44
N ASN A 185 27.35 6.70 10.18
CA ASN A 185 27.98 5.58 10.87
C ASN A 185 27.06 5.02 11.96
N ARG A 186 26.71 3.72 11.86
CA ARG A 186 25.86 3.00 12.84
C ARG A 186 24.53 3.71 13.15
N PHE A 187 23.89 4.27 12.13
CA PHE A 187 22.59 4.91 12.30
C PHE A 187 21.51 3.88 12.70
N ASP A 188 20.80 4.19 13.79
CA ASP A 188 19.62 3.46 14.23
C ASP A 188 18.37 4.26 13.86
N ARG A 189 17.47 3.66 13.06
CA ARG A 189 16.18 4.28 12.71
C ARG A 189 15.32 4.59 13.93
N GLY A 190 15.55 3.90 15.05
CA GLY A 190 14.93 4.18 16.34
C GLY A 190 15.37 5.51 16.98
N ALA A 191 16.42 6.16 16.48
CA ALA A 191 16.84 7.49 16.90
C ALA A 191 15.97 8.62 16.32
N ILE A 192 15.11 8.33 15.34
CA ILE A 192 14.24 9.33 14.73
C ILE A 192 13.12 9.72 15.71
N LEU A 193 13.03 11.01 16.01
CA LEU A 193 12.13 11.56 17.03
C LEU A 193 10.68 11.17 16.79
N GLU A 194 10.17 11.39 15.58
CA GLU A 194 8.78 11.11 15.20
C GLU A 194 8.46 9.63 15.35
N ARG A 195 9.43 8.74 15.06
CA ARG A 195 9.27 7.29 15.25
C ARG A 195 9.19 6.93 16.73
N LYS A 196 10.03 7.54 17.57
CA LYS A 196 9.95 7.37 19.03
C LYS A 196 8.61 7.87 19.59
N VAL A 197 8.15 9.04 19.17
CA VAL A 197 6.87 9.60 19.61
C VAL A 197 5.70 8.72 19.15
N ALA A 198 5.69 8.27 17.89
CA ALA A 198 4.64 7.38 17.36
C ALA A 198 4.58 6.04 18.12
N THR A 199 5.73 5.49 18.52
CA THR A 199 5.75 4.26 19.35
C THR A 199 5.25 4.50 20.77
N VAL A 200 5.45 5.69 21.35
CA VAL A 200 4.91 6.01 22.68
C VAL A 200 3.40 6.16 22.62
N ASP A 201 2.86 6.71 21.54
CA ASP A 201 1.41 6.90 21.37
C ASP A 201 0.66 5.58 21.08
N SER A 202 1.29 4.62 20.38
CA SER A 202 0.75 3.27 20.21
C SER A 202 0.84 2.40 21.48
N THR A 203 1.68 2.80 22.45
CA THR A 203 1.73 2.21 23.80
C THR A 203 0.79 2.89 24.80
N ARG A 204 -0.19 3.69 24.34
CA ARG A 204 -1.34 4.02 25.21
C ARG A 204 -1.91 2.71 25.77
N PRO A 205 -2.14 2.63 27.09
CA PRO A 205 -2.44 1.37 27.79
C PRO A 205 -3.80 0.81 27.36
N GLY A 206 -3.81 0.04 26.27
CA GLY A 206 -4.96 -0.74 25.81
C GLY A 206 -4.67 -2.24 25.66
N HIS A 207 -3.40 -2.64 25.69
CA HIS A 207 -2.96 -4.03 25.49
C HIS A 207 -1.87 -4.46 26.48
N GLU A 208 -1.95 -4.01 27.73
CA GLU A 208 -1.18 -4.64 28.80
C GLU A 208 -2.00 -5.78 29.41
N SER A 209 -1.43 -6.98 29.53
CA SER A 209 -2.11 -8.04 30.26
C SER A 209 -2.15 -7.73 31.75
N VAL A 210 -3.15 -8.24 32.48
CA VAL A 210 -3.21 -8.08 33.95
C VAL A 210 -1.94 -8.61 34.62
N ALA A 211 -1.36 -9.69 34.07
CA ALA A 211 -0.11 -10.27 34.56
C ALA A 211 1.07 -9.31 34.38
N ASP A 212 1.19 -8.66 33.21
CA ASP A 212 2.29 -7.73 32.94
C ASP A 212 2.17 -6.45 33.77
N PHE A 213 0.95 -5.92 33.91
CA PHE A 213 0.68 -4.76 34.76
C PHE A 213 1.04 -5.04 36.22
N THR A 214 0.63 -6.18 36.75
CA THR A 214 0.92 -6.56 38.14
C THR A 214 2.41 -6.82 38.37
N ALA A 215 3.11 -7.42 37.40
CA ALA A 215 4.56 -7.59 37.46
C ALA A 215 5.29 -6.24 37.48
N ARG A 216 4.84 -5.26 36.69
CA ARG A 216 5.41 -3.89 36.67
C ARG A 216 5.10 -3.11 37.94
N LEU A 217 3.89 -3.24 38.50
CA LEU A 217 3.53 -2.62 39.77
C LEU A 217 4.37 -3.17 40.94
N ALA A 218 4.76 -4.44 40.88
CA ALA A 218 5.61 -5.08 41.87
C ALA A 218 7.12 -4.84 41.64
N ALA A 219 7.50 -4.30 40.48
CA ALA A 219 8.90 -4.07 40.14
C ALA A 219 9.49 -2.92 40.97
N ARG A 220 10.83 -2.91 41.10
CA ARG A 220 11.57 -1.80 41.73
C ARG A 220 11.67 -0.60 40.78
N ALA A 221 10.53 -0.02 40.45
CA ALA A 221 10.37 1.13 39.56
C ALA A 221 9.45 2.18 40.20
N PRO A 222 9.61 3.47 39.89
CA PRO A 222 8.74 4.52 40.44
C PRO A 222 7.31 4.52 39.86
N THR A 223 7.08 3.87 38.70
CA THR A 223 5.75 3.73 38.07
C THR A 223 5.64 2.40 37.30
N PRO A 224 4.43 1.80 37.18
CA PRO A 224 3.16 2.20 37.79
C PRO A 224 3.18 2.08 39.31
N GLY A 225 2.40 2.92 39.99
CA GLY A 225 2.37 3.01 41.46
C GLY A 225 0.95 3.01 42.02
N GLY A 226 0.79 3.42 43.28
CA GLY A 226 -0.51 3.36 43.99
C GLY A 226 -1.66 4.08 43.28
N GLY A 227 -1.41 5.21 42.61
CA GLY A 227 -2.43 5.93 41.83
C GLY A 227 -2.93 5.13 40.62
N SER A 228 -2.04 4.47 39.88
CA SER A 228 -2.40 3.61 38.75
C SER A 228 -3.20 2.39 39.22
N ALA A 229 -2.81 1.80 40.36
CA ALA A 229 -3.54 0.69 40.97
C ALA A 229 -4.96 1.11 41.41
N ALA A 230 -5.10 2.27 42.04
CA ALA A 230 -6.40 2.80 42.46
C ALA A 230 -7.33 3.09 41.27
N ALA A 231 -6.80 3.63 40.18
CA ALA A 231 -7.57 3.88 38.96
C ALA A 231 -8.12 2.58 38.33
N ILE A 232 -7.29 1.53 38.25
CA ILE A 232 -7.72 0.22 37.74
C ILE A 232 -8.74 -0.43 38.68
N ALA A 233 -8.53 -0.37 39.99
CA ALA A 233 -9.50 -0.88 40.96
C ALA A 233 -10.86 -0.17 40.83
N GLY A 234 -10.86 1.16 40.65
CA GLY A 234 -12.07 1.94 40.38
C GLY A 234 -12.77 1.52 39.09
N ALA A 235 -12.01 1.37 37.99
CA ALA A 235 -12.56 0.95 36.70
C ALA A 235 -13.18 -0.46 36.76
N ILE A 236 -12.53 -1.42 37.44
CA ILE A 236 -13.09 -2.77 37.66
C ILE A 236 -14.39 -2.69 38.46
N GLY A 237 -14.43 -1.86 39.52
CA GLY A 237 -15.63 -1.64 40.32
C GLY A 237 -16.80 -1.09 39.49
N THR A 238 -16.54 -0.08 38.65
CA THR A 238 -17.56 0.48 37.74
C THR A 238 -18.04 -0.55 36.72
N ALA A 239 -17.12 -1.31 36.12
CA ALA A 239 -17.47 -2.34 35.13
C ALA A 239 -18.33 -3.47 35.75
N LEU A 240 -18.08 -3.86 37.00
CA LEU A 240 -18.93 -4.80 37.74
C LEU A 240 -20.33 -4.22 37.98
N GLY A 241 -20.42 -2.93 38.31
CA GLY A 241 -21.69 -2.23 38.44
C GLY A 241 -22.49 -2.22 37.13
N GLU A 242 -21.84 -1.90 36.02
CA GLU A 242 -22.45 -1.96 34.68
C GLU A 242 -22.91 -3.37 34.30
N MET A 243 -22.09 -4.38 34.62
CA MET A 243 -22.45 -5.78 34.38
C MET A 243 -23.73 -6.17 35.12
N VAL A 244 -23.84 -5.83 36.41
CA VAL A 244 -25.04 -6.09 37.22
C VAL A 244 -26.25 -5.33 36.67
N PHE A 245 -26.06 -4.08 36.23
CA PHE A 245 -27.12 -3.31 35.59
C PHE A 245 -27.61 -3.99 34.31
N ALA A 246 -26.70 -4.44 33.44
CA ALA A 246 -27.04 -5.15 32.21
C ALA A 246 -27.76 -6.50 32.46
N TYR A 247 -27.43 -7.21 33.54
CA TYR A 247 -28.15 -8.44 33.93
C TYR A 247 -29.55 -8.17 34.48
N THR A 248 -29.76 -7.00 35.09
CA THR A 248 -31.05 -6.64 35.72
C THR A 248 -31.97 -5.87 34.79
N HIS A 249 -31.43 -5.26 33.73
CA HIS A 249 -32.18 -4.51 32.72
C HIS A 249 -31.89 -5.09 31.33
N PRO A 250 -32.73 -6.02 30.82
CA PRO A 250 -32.51 -6.60 29.51
C PRO A 250 -32.64 -5.54 28.42
N VAL A 251 -31.70 -5.55 27.48
CA VAL A 251 -31.74 -4.70 26.29
C VAL A 251 -32.98 -5.06 25.47
N GLY A 252 -33.97 -4.15 25.44
CA GLY A 252 -35.23 -4.32 24.70
C GLY A 252 -36.49 -4.57 25.54
N ALA A 253 -36.43 -4.52 26.88
CA ALA A 253 -37.67 -4.45 27.67
C ALA A 253 -38.35 -3.09 27.46
N ALA A 254 -39.63 -3.11 27.06
CA ALA A 254 -40.46 -1.92 26.99
C ALA A 254 -40.48 -1.23 28.37
N PRO A 255 -40.49 0.11 28.43
CA PRO A 255 -40.58 0.82 29.70
C PRO A 255 -41.83 0.32 30.44
N ALA A 256 -41.66 -0.08 31.70
CA ALA A 256 -42.79 -0.44 32.54
C ALA A 256 -43.71 0.79 32.66
N ASP A 257 -44.98 0.60 32.33
CA ASP A 257 -46.03 1.60 32.53
C ASP A 257 -46.15 1.87 34.03
N TRP A 258 -45.45 2.89 34.51
CA TRP A 258 -45.72 3.49 35.80
C TRP A 258 -46.87 4.48 35.59
N THR A 259 -48.10 3.98 35.70
CA THR A 259 -49.28 4.81 35.98
C THR A 259 -49.09 5.61 37.26
#